data_AF-A0A7S3ZVR2-F1
#
_entry.id   AF-A0A7S3ZVR2-F1
#
_cell.length_a   1.000
_cell.length_b   1.000
_cell.length_c   1.000
_cell.angle_alpha   90.00
_cell.angle_beta   90.00
_cell.angle_gamma   90.00
#
_symmetry.space_group_name_H-M   'P 1'
#
loop_
_entity.id
_entity.type
_entity.pdbx_description
1 polymer ?
#
loop_
_entity_poly.entity_id
_entity_poly.type
_entity_poly.pdbx_seq_one_letter_code
_entity_poly.pdbx_strand_id
1 'polypeptide(L)'
;ADHVELRSAGAGAVDAAAPAHRLAPPAAWDLADGREHLVRVAYAPSVPARYAGNLSAYPAAARYAVDGGEARRLGLVTVFLDDGVAADRPALAVPLNLPEALGLPGDGTAHVGLTAATGERWQAHDVTSWAVCDRPGCDASPARERFDHHLATRGGGAAAAYRFSPGAGFGGASRAADAGP
;
A
#
# COMPACT_ATOMS: atom_id res chain seq x y z
N ALA A 1 -15.99 1.67 -10.72
CA ALA A 1 -14.78 0.92 -11.13
C ALA A 1 -13.79 1.05 -10.00
N ASP A 2 -13.21 -0.06 -9.58
CA ASP A 2 -12.18 -0.03 -8.56
C ASP A 2 -10.93 0.66 -9.11
N HIS A 3 -10.07 1.11 -8.21
CA HIS A 3 -8.92 1.89 -8.60
C HIS A 3 -7.82 1.81 -7.56
N VAL A 4 -6.60 2.14 -8.01
CA VAL A 4 -5.43 2.32 -7.17
C VAL A 4 -5.01 3.79 -7.22
N GLU A 5 -4.66 4.33 -6.06
CA GLU A 5 -4.24 5.71 -5.88
C GLU A 5 -2.96 5.79 -5.05
N LEU A 6 -2.14 6.81 -5.33
CA LEU A 6 -1.08 7.25 -4.44
C LEU A 6 -1.48 8.57 -3.77
N ARG A 7 -1.42 8.60 -2.43
CA ARG A 7 -1.83 9.75 -1.63
C ARG A 7 -0.77 10.14 -0.61
N SER A 8 -0.66 11.44 -0.31
CA SER A 8 0.14 11.95 0.79
C SER A 8 -0.41 13.27 1.35
N ALA A 9 -0.32 13.41 2.67
CA ALA A 9 -0.54 14.64 3.42
C ALA A 9 0.76 15.14 4.09
N GLY A 10 1.93 14.65 3.64
CA GLY A 10 3.19 14.87 4.33
C GLY A 10 3.23 14.08 5.63
N ALA A 11 3.70 14.72 6.70
CA ALA A 11 3.64 14.18 8.06
C ALA A 11 2.21 14.18 8.68
N GLY A 12 1.21 14.72 7.99
CA GLY A 12 -0.18 14.75 8.44
C GLY A 12 -0.96 13.46 8.14
N ALA A 13 -2.16 13.36 8.70
CA ALA A 13 -3.08 12.27 8.41
C ALA A 13 -3.65 12.38 6.98
N VAL A 14 -3.65 11.28 6.25
CA VAL A 14 -4.24 11.21 4.91
C VAL A 14 -5.76 11.09 5.03
N ASP A 15 -6.47 12.10 4.55
CA ASP A 15 -7.91 12.03 4.27
C ASP A 15 -8.16 11.52 2.83
N ALA A 16 -8.97 10.47 2.70
CA ALA A 16 -9.40 9.85 1.44
C ALA A 16 -10.39 10.72 0.64
N ALA A 17 -11.14 11.61 1.30
CA ALA A 17 -12.05 12.55 0.63
C ALA A 17 -11.32 13.78 0.09
N ALA A 18 -10.16 14.16 0.67
CA ALA A 18 -9.42 15.36 0.31
C ALA A 18 -8.67 15.23 -1.02
N PRO A 19 -9.10 15.93 -2.11
CA PRO A 19 -8.45 15.82 -3.42
C PRO A 19 -6.99 16.30 -3.40
N ALA A 20 -6.66 17.24 -2.51
CA ALA A 20 -5.31 17.77 -2.32
C ALA A 20 -4.29 16.70 -1.86
N HIS A 21 -4.74 15.55 -1.36
CA HIS A 21 -3.86 14.46 -0.96
C HIS A 21 -3.52 13.52 -2.12
N ARG A 22 -4.24 13.58 -3.25
CA ARG A 22 -4.02 12.68 -4.37
C ARG A 22 -2.84 13.16 -5.22
N LEU A 23 -1.84 12.29 -5.40
CA LEU A 23 -0.59 12.66 -6.06
C LEU A 23 -0.58 12.40 -7.57
N ALA A 24 -1.46 11.53 -8.07
CA ALA A 24 -1.60 11.20 -9.48
C ALA A 24 -3.04 10.78 -9.82
N PRO A 25 -3.47 10.85 -11.09
CA PRO A 25 -4.72 10.27 -11.55
C PRO A 25 -4.87 8.81 -11.08
N PRO A 26 -6.05 8.40 -10.58
CA PRO A 26 -6.28 7.01 -10.18
C PRO A 26 -6.12 6.08 -11.37
N ALA A 27 -5.46 4.94 -11.16
CA ALA A 27 -5.42 3.87 -12.14
C ALA A 27 -6.63 2.97 -11.94
N ALA A 28 -7.53 2.90 -12.93
CA ALA A 28 -8.64 1.96 -12.90
C ALA A 28 -8.10 0.53 -12.98
N TRP A 29 -8.58 -0.34 -12.10
CA TRP A 29 -8.20 -1.74 -12.04
C TRP A 29 -9.38 -2.51 -11.45
N ASP A 30 -9.69 -3.70 -11.96
CA ASP A 30 -10.72 -4.54 -11.36
C ASP A 30 -10.09 -5.30 -10.20
N LEU A 31 -10.48 -4.99 -8.97
CA LEU A 31 -9.88 -5.57 -7.75
C LEU A 31 -10.91 -6.40 -6.97
N ALA A 32 -12.21 -6.10 -7.13
CA ALA A 32 -13.30 -6.82 -6.50
C ALA A 32 -13.84 -7.96 -7.37
N ASP A 33 -12.95 -8.65 -8.11
CA ASP A 33 -13.31 -9.73 -9.04
C ASP A 33 -13.31 -11.13 -8.39
N GLY A 34 -12.89 -11.22 -7.12
CA GLY A 34 -12.81 -12.46 -6.34
C GLY A 34 -11.54 -13.28 -6.57
N ARG A 35 -10.55 -12.75 -7.30
CA ARG A 35 -9.25 -13.39 -7.54
C ARG A 35 -8.18 -12.87 -6.57
N GLU A 36 -7.07 -13.59 -6.50
CA GLU A 36 -5.86 -13.11 -5.83
C GLU A 36 -5.12 -12.14 -6.75
N HIS A 37 -4.77 -10.97 -6.22
CA HIS A 37 -4.01 -9.95 -6.93
C HIS A 37 -2.58 -9.83 -6.38
N LEU A 38 -1.63 -9.56 -7.27
CA LEU A 38 -0.24 -9.31 -6.90
C LEU A 38 0.07 -7.81 -7.00
N VAL A 39 0.53 -7.22 -5.89
CA VAL A 39 0.93 -5.81 -5.85
C VAL A 39 2.43 -5.69 -5.57
N ARG A 40 3.12 -4.87 -6.35
CA ARG A 40 4.51 -4.45 -6.06
C ARG A 40 4.57 -2.94 -5.99
N VAL A 41 5.01 -2.41 -4.86
CA VAL A 41 5.33 -0.98 -4.69
C VAL A 41 6.84 -0.85 -4.59
N ALA A 42 7.43 0.02 -5.41
CA ALA A 42 8.87 0.22 -5.43
C ALA A 42 9.20 1.71 -5.50
N TYR A 43 10.25 2.10 -4.77
CA TYR A 43 10.82 3.44 -4.84
C TYR A 43 12.23 3.39 -5.45
N ALA A 44 12.45 4.18 -6.49
CA ALA A 44 13.77 4.41 -7.05
C ALA A 44 14.25 5.83 -6.63
N PRO A 45 15.49 5.98 -6.12
CA PRO A 45 16.03 7.28 -5.69
C PRO A 45 16.38 8.22 -6.86
N SER A 46 16.12 7.78 -8.09
CA SER A 46 16.19 8.58 -9.31
C SER A 46 15.12 8.08 -10.27
N VAL A 47 14.73 8.91 -11.24
CA VAL A 47 13.73 8.52 -12.26
C VAL A 47 14.41 7.64 -13.32
N PRO A 48 14.11 6.33 -13.41
CA PRO A 48 14.70 5.48 -14.43
C PRO A 48 14.14 5.83 -15.80
N ALA A 49 15.01 5.97 -16.80
CA ALA A 49 14.62 6.39 -18.16
C ALA A 49 13.52 5.50 -18.78
N ARG A 50 13.50 4.20 -18.45
CA ARG A 50 12.49 3.25 -18.94
C ARG A 50 11.06 3.58 -18.52
N TYR A 51 10.87 4.35 -17.46
CA TYR A 51 9.53 4.76 -16.97
C TYR A 51 9.16 6.20 -17.35
N ALA A 52 9.98 6.89 -18.15
CA ALA A 52 9.71 8.28 -18.53
C ALA A 52 8.34 8.45 -19.20
N GLY A 53 7.90 7.46 -20.00
CA GLY A 53 6.58 7.45 -20.65
C GLY A 53 5.41 7.09 -19.73
N ASN A 54 5.68 6.63 -18.50
CA ASN A 54 4.66 6.25 -17.52
C ASN A 54 4.40 7.35 -16.48
N LEU A 55 5.23 8.40 -16.44
CA LEU A 55 5.17 9.42 -15.41
C LEU A 55 3.82 10.14 -15.41
N SER A 56 3.19 10.20 -14.25
CA SER A 56 1.92 10.89 -14.06
C SER A 56 1.86 11.49 -12.66
N ALA A 57 1.44 12.75 -12.58
CA ALA A 57 1.32 13.47 -11.32
C ALA A 57 0.27 14.58 -11.42
N TYR A 58 -0.44 14.82 -10.33
CA TYR A 58 -1.22 16.04 -10.11
C TYR A 58 -0.31 17.17 -9.58
N PRO A 59 -0.74 18.44 -9.68
CA PRO A 59 -0.03 19.57 -9.08
C PRO A 59 0.28 19.39 -7.59
N ALA A 60 -0.57 18.65 -6.85
CA ALA A 60 -0.35 18.34 -5.44
C ALA A 60 0.93 17.52 -5.15
N ALA A 61 1.51 16.85 -6.16
CA ALA A 61 2.79 16.17 -6.04
C ALA A 61 3.99 17.14 -6.08
N ALA A 62 3.83 18.34 -6.65
CA ALA A 62 4.92 19.28 -6.87
C ALA A 62 5.59 19.74 -5.55
N ARG A 63 4.84 19.78 -4.44
CA ARG A 63 5.40 20.08 -3.11
C ARG A 63 6.43 19.04 -2.63
N TYR A 64 6.42 17.84 -3.20
CA TYR A 64 7.39 16.78 -2.93
C TYR A 64 8.42 16.64 -4.06
N ALA A 65 8.31 17.44 -5.13
CA ALA A 65 9.27 17.46 -6.22
C ALA A 65 10.40 18.48 -5.94
N VAL A 66 10.94 18.43 -4.72
CA VAL A 66 12.00 19.34 -4.26
C VAL A 66 13.36 18.64 -4.33
N ASP A 67 14.37 19.40 -4.76
CA ASP A 67 15.76 18.98 -4.67
C ASP A 67 16.26 19.23 -3.24
N GLY A 68 16.34 18.17 -2.44
CA GLY A 68 16.84 18.25 -1.07
C GLY A 68 18.36 18.10 -0.95
N GLY A 69 19.11 18.22 -2.06
CA GLY A 69 20.55 17.99 -2.13
C GLY A 69 20.91 16.61 -2.70
N GLU A 70 22.21 16.29 -2.71
CA GLU A 70 22.79 15.16 -3.47
C GLU A 70 22.24 13.77 -3.09
N ALA A 71 21.73 13.61 -1.85
CA ALA A 71 21.08 12.40 -1.36
C ALA A 71 19.53 12.42 -1.40
N ARG A 72 18.92 13.52 -1.84
CA ARG A 72 17.46 13.78 -1.81
C ARG A 72 16.96 14.31 -3.15
N ARG A 73 17.44 13.71 -4.24
CA ARG A 73 17.00 14.02 -5.59
C ARG A 73 15.59 13.49 -5.84
N LEU A 74 14.94 14.01 -6.89
CA LEU A 74 13.64 13.53 -7.34
C LEU A 74 13.71 12.04 -7.67
N GLY A 75 13.01 11.24 -6.87
CA GLY A 75 12.84 9.81 -7.08
C GLY A 75 11.56 9.48 -7.82
N LEU A 76 11.23 8.19 -7.85
CA LEU A 76 10.03 7.67 -8.48
C LEU A 76 9.41 6.58 -7.62
N VAL A 77 8.15 6.79 -7.22
CA VAL A 77 7.30 5.72 -6.67
C VAL A 77 6.60 5.04 -7.83
N THR A 78 6.70 3.72 -7.91
CA THR A 78 6.02 2.89 -8.89
C THR A 78 5.13 1.87 -8.21
N VAL A 79 3.92 1.68 -8.75
CA VAL A 79 2.98 0.65 -8.32
C VAL A 79 2.69 -0.25 -9.50
N PHE A 80 2.91 -1.55 -9.35
CA PHE A 80 2.63 -2.58 -10.34
C PHE A 80 1.52 -3.48 -9.80
N LEU A 81 0.66 -3.94 -10.71
CA LEU A 81 -0.47 -4.80 -10.42
C LEU A 81 -0.41 -6.01 -11.36
N ASP A 82 -0.62 -7.20 -10.79
CA ASP A 82 -0.76 -8.48 -11.49
C ASP A 82 0.33 -8.73 -12.53
N ASP A 83 -0.05 -8.96 -13.79
CA ASP A 83 0.88 -9.21 -14.91
C ASP A 83 1.84 -8.03 -15.16
N GLY A 84 1.48 -6.82 -14.73
CA GLY A 84 2.35 -5.65 -14.77
C GLY A 84 3.62 -5.81 -13.93
N VAL A 85 3.58 -6.64 -12.88
CA VAL A 85 4.75 -6.97 -12.05
C VAL A 85 5.78 -7.74 -12.86
N ALA A 86 5.36 -8.78 -13.58
CA ALA A 86 6.23 -9.60 -14.41
C ALA A 86 6.68 -8.87 -15.68
N ALA A 87 5.79 -8.06 -16.26
CA ALA A 87 6.07 -7.29 -17.47
C ALA A 87 6.85 -5.98 -17.22
N ASP A 88 7.17 -5.65 -15.97
CA ASP A 88 7.78 -4.37 -15.56
C ASP A 88 7.00 -3.14 -16.09
N ARG A 89 5.66 -3.22 -16.09
CA ARG A 89 4.75 -2.15 -16.53
C ARG A 89 3.95 -1.60 -15.33
N PRO A 90 4.30 -0.41 -14.82
CA PRO A 90 3.62 0.15 -13.66
C PRO A 90 2.21 0.65 -14.03
N ALA A 91 1.26 0.46 -13.13
CA ALA A 91 -0.06 1.09 -13.17
C ALA A 91 0.02 2.57 -12.75
N LEU A 92 0.93 2.90 -11.82
CA LEU A 92 1.24 4.26 -11.40
C LEU A 92 2.75 4.48 -11.37
N ALA A 93 3.22 5.60 -11.88
CA ALA A 93 4.60 6.06 -11.75
C ALA A 93 4.61 7.55 -11.38
N VAL A 94 4.83 7.85 -10.10
CA VAL A 94 4.69 9.20 -9.54
C VAL A 94 6.05 9.74 -9.12
N PRO A 95 6.57 10.77 -9.80
CA PRO A 95 7.85 11.38 -9.43
C PRO A 95 7.69 12.18 -8.14
N LEU A 96 8.45 11.81 -7.10
CA LEU A 96 8.47 12.51 -5.81
C LEU A 96 9.74 12.20 -5.03
N ASN A 97 10.09 13.09 -4.11
CA ASN A 97 11.11 12.89 -3.09
C ASN A 97 10.45 12.22 -1.87
N LEU A 98 10.70 10.91 -1.69
CA LEU A 98 10.02 10.13 -0.65
C LEU A 98 10.40 10.56 0.78
N PRO A 99 11.68 10.83 1.11
CA PRO A 99 12.05 11.41 2.40
C PRO A 99 11.31 12.70 2.75
N GLU A 100 11.13 13.60 1.78
CA GLU A 100 10.36 14.83 1.98
C GLU A 100 8.87 14.53 2.19
N ALA A 101 8.31 13.64 1.38
CA ALA A 101 6.89 13.26 1.47
C ALA A 101 6.53 12.58 2.80
N LEU A 102 7.47 11.87 3.41
CA LEU A 102 7.29 11.21 4.70
C LEU A 102 7.66 12.12 5.89
N GLY A 103 8.37 13.23 5.66
CA GLY A 103 8.84 14.10 6.73
C GLY A 103 9.75 13.37 7.73
N LEU A 104 10.61 12.47 7.24
CA LEU A 104 11.37 11.56 8.10
C LEU A 104 12.24 12.35 9.11
N PRO A 105 12.16 12.03 10.42
CA PRO A 105 13.05 12.60 11.42
C PRO A 105 14.50 12.15 11.21
N GLY A 106 15.44 12.72 11.96
CA GLY A 106 16.88 12.63 11.68
C GLY A 106 17.48 11.22 11.60
N ASP A 107 16.84 10.22 12.19
CA ASP A 107 17.23 8.80 12.09
C ASP A 107 16.73 8.12 10.80
N GLY A 108 15.86 8.76 10.03
CA GLY A 108 15.45 8.36 8.70
C GLY A 108 14.58 7.10 8.66
N THR A 109 13.94 6.74 9.78
CA THR A 109 13.15 5.50 9.89
C THR A 109 11.66 5.73 9.67
N ALA A 110 10.98 4.73 9.10
CA ALA A 110 9.53 4.73 8.90
C ALA A 110 8.96 3.34 9.16
N HIS A 111 7.72 3.29 9.61
CA HIS A 111 6.94 2.05 9.64
C HIS A 111 6.20 1.87 8.31
N VAL A 112 6.23 0.65 7.80
CA VAL A 112 5.45 0.23 6.62
C VAL A 112 4.52 -0.89 7.06
N GLY A 113 3.29 -0.87 6.56
CA GLY A 113 2.29 -1.87 6.88
C GLY A 113 1.10 -1.80 5.95
N LEU A 114 0.17 -2.73 6.17
CA LEU A 114 -1.09 -2.81 5.44
C LEU A 114 -2.23 -2.45 6.39
N THR A 115 -3.26 -1.80 5.86
CA THR A 115 -4.48 -1.47 6.60
C THR A 115 -5.69 -1.64 5.68
N ALA A 116 -6.83 -1.95 6.25
CA ALA A 116 -8.09 -2.12 5.55
C ALA A 116 -9.26 -1.68 6.43
N ALA A 117 -10.35 -1.30 5.79
CA ALA A 117 -11.58 -0.94 6.48
C ALA A 117 -12.79 -1.36 5.64
N THR A 118 -13.91 -1.61 6.31
CA THR A 118 -15.22 -1.84 5.68
C THR A 118 -16.16 -0.68 6.01
N GLY A 119 -17.19 -0.48 5.19
CA GLY A 119 -18.24 0.52 5.43
C GLY A 119 -19.62 -0.14 5.52
N GLU A 120 -20.63 0.53 4.98
CA GLU A 120 -21.99 -0.01 4.87
C GLU A 120 -22.06 -1.28 3.99
N ARG A 121 -21.10 -1.42 3.08
CA ARG A 121 -20.85 -2.63 2.31
C ARG A 121 -19.58 -3.29 2.85
N TRP A 122 -19.57 -4.62 2.82
CA TRP A 122 -18.50 -5.43 3.39
C TRP A 122 -17.76 -6.19 2.28
N GLN A 123 -16.46 -6.41 2.51
CA GLN A 123 -15.61 -7.29 1.72
C GLN A 123 -14.53 -7.87 2.63
N ALA A 124 -14.09 -9.09 2.32
CA ALA A 124 -12.91 -9.66 2.97
C ALA A 124 -11.65 -8.99 2.42
N HIS A 125 -10.68 -8.73 3.30
CA HIS A 125 -9.37 -8.17 2.94
C HIS A 125 -8.29 -9.14 3.42
N ASP A 126 -8.05 -10.18 2.63
CA ASP A 126 -7.10 -11.24 2.99
C ASP A 126 -5.75 -10.97 2.31
N VAL A 127 -4.67 -10.91 3.11
CA VAL A 127 -3.30 -10.80 2.61
C VAL A 127 -2.69 -12.19 2.62
N THR A 128 -2.51 -12.81 1.46
CA THR A 128 -1.97 -14.18 1.34
C THR A 128 -0.46 -14.24 1.56
N SER A 129 0.25 -13.18 1.20
CA SER A 129 1.68 -13.01 1.48
C SER A 129 2.11 -11.56 1.48
N TRP A 130 3.15 -11.24 2.24
CA TRP A 130 3.76 -9.90 2.26
C TRP A 130 5.28 -10.00 2.38
N ALA A 131 5.95 -9.00 1.83
CA ALA A 131 7.39 -8.88 1.81
C ALA A 131 7.79 -7.40 1.67
N VAL A 132 8.83 -6.99 2.39
CA VAL A 132 9.41 -5.65 2.31
C VAL A 132 10.92 -5.76 2.14
N CYS A 133 11.46 -4.93 1.26
CA CYS A 133 12.90 -4.81 0.99
C CYS A 133 13.30 -3.34 1.15
N ASP A 134 14.19 -3.05 2.09
CA ASP A 134 14.67 -1.69 2.38
C ASP A 134 16.11 -1.44 1.88
N ARG A 135 16.80 -2.48 1.41
CA ARG A 135 18.19 -2.40 0.92
C ARG A 135 18.36 -3.01 -0.47
N PRO A 136 19.36 -2.56 -1.26
CA PRO A 136 19.74 -3.21 -2.51
C PRO A 136 20.19 -4.67 -2.26
N GLY A 137 19.82 -5.59 -3.16
CA GLY A 137 20.24 -7.01 -3.08
C GLY A 137 19.22 -7.97 -2.47
N CYS A 138 17.99 -7.52 -2.23
CA CYS A 138 16.88 -8.39 -1.79
C CYS A 138 16.26 -9.24 -2.92
N ASP A 139 16.95 -9.40 -4.06
CA ASP A 139 16.49 -10.20 -5.21
C ASP A 139 16.37 -11.70 -4.88
N ALA A 140 17.00 -12.14 -3.80
CA ALA A 140 16.73 -13.43 -3.17
C ALA A 140 15.52 -13.28 -2.25
N SER A 141 14.31 -13.50 -2.81
CA SER A 141 13.04 -13.71 -2.10
C SER A 141 13.01 -13.09 -0.70
N PRO A 142 12.59 -11.82 -0.52
CA PRO A 142 12.25 -11.35 0.83
C PRO A 142 11.39 -12.43 1.46
N ALA A 143 11.72 -12.86 2.68
CA ALA A 143 11.04 -13.95 3.35
C ALA A 143 9.53 -13.70 3.22
N ARG A 144 8.88 -14.41 2.28
CA ARG A 144 7.47 -14.22 2.01
C ARG A 144 6.79 -14.88 3.17
N GLU A 145 6.39 -14.08 4.14
CA GLU A 145 5.50 -14.56 5.17
C GLU A 145 4.20 -14.88 4.46
N ARG A 146 3.93 -16.18 4.30
CA ARG A 146 2.64 -16.66 3.83
C ARG A 146 1.71 -16.65 5.03
N PHE A 147 0.67 -15.85 4.96
CA PHE A 147 -0.37 -15.83 5.98
C PHE A 147 -1.50 -16.73 5.50
N ASP A 148 -1.40 -18.03 5.78
CA ASP A 148 -2.52 -18.95 5.61
C ASP A 148 -3.19 -19.16 6.96
N HIS A 149 -4.04 -18.20 7.35
CA HIS A 149 -4.83 -18.32 8.58
C HIS A 149 -6.27 -18.76 8.32
N HIS A 150 -6.73 -18.75 7.06
CA HIS A 150 -8.15 -18.97 6.71
C HIS A 150 -8.38 -19.95 5.54
N LEU A 151 -7.35 -20.53 4.90
CA LEU A 151 -7.55 -21.53 3.84
C LEU A 151 -7.38 -22.98 4.33
N ALA A 152 -6.79 -23.21 5.51
CA ALA A 152 -6.72 -24.54 6.13
C ALA A 152 -8.08 -25.11 6.61
N THR A 153 -9.15 -24.31 6.69
CA THR A 153 -10.47 -24.76 7.21
C THR A 153 -11.43 -25.30 6.16
N ARG A 154 -11.05 -25.36 4.87
CA ARG A 154 -11.87 -26.05 3.85
C ARG A 154 -11.69 -27.57 3.81
N GLY A 155 -10.78 -28.14 4.60
CA GLY A 155 -10.52 -29.59 4.65
C GLY A 155 -10.46 -30.14 6.07
N GLY A 156 -11.63 -30.37 6.68
CA GLY A 156 -11.90 -31.35 7.75
C GLY A 156 -10.87 -31.53 8.88
N GLY A 157 -11.22 -31.09 10.09
CA GLY A 157 -10.61 -31.63 11.31
C GLY A 157 -10.78 -30.74 12.55
N ALA A 158 -11.70 -31.13 13.42
CA ALA A 158 -11.88 -30.76 14.84
C ALA A 158 -11.68 -29.29 15.25
N ALA A 159 -12.78 -28.71 15.75
CA ALA A 159 -12.84 -27.40 16.39
C ALA A 159 -11.83 -27.26 17.55
N ALA A 160 -10.72 -26.56 17.30
CA ALA A 160 -10.02 -25.84 18.34
C ALA A 160 -10.58 -24.42 18.37
N ALA A 161 -11.38 -24.11 19.39
CA ALA A 161 -11.88 -22.77 19.64
C ALA A 161 -10.70 -21.84 19.98
N TYR A 162 -10.08 -21.26 18.96
CA TYR A 162 -9.06 -20.23 19.16
C TYR A 162 -9.76 -18.89 19.40
N ARG A 163 -9.60 -18.38 20.63
CA ARG A 163 -10.03 -17.04 21.00
C ARG A 163 -9.12 -16.03 20.31
N PHE A 164 -9.64 -15.37 19.29
CA PHE A 164 -9.05 -14.15 18.76
C PHE A 164 -9.25 -13.02 19.79
N SER A 165 -8.15 -12.48 20.31
CA SER A 165 -8.16 -11.17 20.96
C SER A 165 -7.61 -10.17 19.93
N PRO A 166 -8.46 -9.28 19.38
CA PRO A 166 -7.96 -8.19 18.54
C PRO A 166 -6.93 -7.39 19.33
N GLY A 167 -5.77 -7.11 18.73
CA GLY A 167 -4.85 -6.11 19.26
C GLY A 167 -5.50 -4.72 19.26
N ALA A 168 -4.89 -3.76 19.96
CA ALA A 168 -5.34 -2.37 19.95
C ALA A 168 -5.12 -1.73 18.56
N GLY A 169 -5.99 -2.07 17.62
CA GLY A 169 -6.07 -1.47 16.28
C GLY A 169 -7.11 -0.36 16.26
N PHE A 170 -6.86 0.66 15.45
CA PHE A 170 -7.78 1.80 15.23
C PHE A 170 -8.91 1.45 14.24
N GLY A 171 -9.53 0.27 14.41
CA GLY A 171 -10.66 -0.19 13.60
C GLY A 171 -11.89 -0.43 14.47
N GLY A 172 -12.94 0.37 14.26
CA GLY A 172 -14.32 0.11 14.67
C GLY A 172 -14.55 -0.20 16.16
N ALA A 173 -14.90 0.82 16.94
CA ALA A 173 -15.42 0.64 18.29
C ALA A 173 -16.54 -0.42 18.30
N SER A 174 -16.38 -1.42 19.17
CA SER A 174 -17.41 -2.38 19.53
C SER A 174 -18.66 -1.65 19.99
N ARG A 175 -19.72 -1.66 19.17
CA ARG A 175 -21.07 -1.54 19.72
C ARG A 175 -21.40 -2.88 20.34
N ALA A 176 -21.36 -2.93 21.67
CA ALA A 176 -22.06 -3.94 22.42
C ALA A 176 -23.53 -3.93 21.96
N ALA A 177 -23.97 -5.03 21.36
CA ALA A 177 -25.38 -5.31 21.24
C ALA A 177 -25.85 -5.70 22.63
N ASP A 178 -26.44 -4.75 23.36
CA ASP A 178 -27.30 -5.09 24.47
C ASP A 178 -28.47 -5.91 23.92
N ALA A 179 -28.48 -7.17 24.32
CA ALA A 179 -29.62 -8.05 24.15
C ALA A 179 -30.78 -7.50 24.99
N GLY A 180 -31.94 -7.35 24.36
CA GLY A 180 -33.21 -7.07 25.03
C GLY A 180 -33.58 -8.18 26.04
N PRO A 181 -34.58 -7.90 26.87
CA PRO A 181 -35.96 -8.17 26.45
C PRO A 181 -36.77 -6.92 26.07
#